data_AF-A0A087CT05-F1
#
_entry.id   AF-A0A087CT05-F1
#
_cell.length_a   1.000
_cell.length_b   1.000
_cell.length_c   1.000
_cell.angle_alpha   90.00
_cell.angle_beta   90.00
_cell.angle_gamma   90.00
#
_symmetry.space_group_name_H-M   'P 1'
#
loop_
_entity.id
_entity.type
_entity.pdbx_description
1 polymer ?
#
loop_
_entity_poly.entity_id
_entity_poly.type
_entity_poly.pdbx_seq_one_letter_code
_entity_poly.pdbx_strand_id
1 'polypeptide(L)'
;MSLTSEQRANTIREFRENMRLLGLTADQIGADFGVSGQTIERIIDLRTGVLEYPWIVRGYLLDKAAAAGVTLVPFTALRGDPHDYWFLDDRVIDANRLD
;
A
#
# COMPACT_ATOMS: atom_id res chain seq x y z
N MET A 1 2.36 -7.18 16.10
CA MET A 1 2.76 -8.34 15.27
C MET A 1 3.66 -7.82 14.16
N SER A 2 4.66 -8.59 13.74
CA SER A 2 5.60 -8.18 12.69
C SER A 2 5.64 -9.21 11.58
N LEU A 3 5.82 -8.77 10.34
CA LEU A 3 5.99 -9.67 9.20
C LEU A 3 7.30 -10.45 9.31
N THR A 4 7.27 -11.73 8.94
CA THR A 4 8.51 -12.48 8.69
C THR A 4 9.24 -11.92 7.46
N SER A 5 10.53 -12.24 7.32
CA SER A 5 11.31 -11.83 6.13
C SER A 5 10.67 -12.28 4.81
N GLU A 6 10.07 -13.47 4.79
CA GLU A 6 9.36 -13.99 3.62
C GLU A 6 8.06 -13.23 3.35
N GLN A 7 7.25 -12.99 4.38
CA GLN A 7 6.02 -12.18 4.24
C GLN A 7 6.34 -10.77 3.76
N ARG A 8 7.41 -10.17 4.27
CA ARG A 8 7.90 -8.86 3.83
C ARG A 8 8.29 -8.88 2.36
N ALA A 9 9.08 -9.86 1.92
CA ALA A 9 9.48 -10.00 0.52
C ALA A 9 8.28 -10.21 -0.41
N ASN A 10 7.31 -11.03 0.00
CA ASN A 10 6.08 -11.24 -0.76
C ASN A 10 5.23 -9.97 -0.86
N THR A 11 5.06 -9.23 0.24
CA THR A 11 4.29 -7.98 0.25
C THR A 11 4.91 -6.93 -0.69
N ILE A 12 6.24 -6.79 -0.69
CA ILE A 12 6.95 -5.87 -1.60
C ILE A 12 6.72 -6.28 -3.07
N ARG A 13 6.81 -7.58 -3.36
CA ARG A 13 6.56 -8.12 -4.71
C ARG A 13 5.11 -7.90 -5.14
N GLU A 14 4.14 -8.10 -4.25
CA GLU A 14 2.71 -7.86 -4.49
C GLU A 14 2.44 -6.39 -4.84
N PHE A 15 3.01 -5.44 -4.09
CA PHE A 15 2.91 -4.01 -4.45
C PHE A 15 3.45 -3.71 -5.84
N ARG A 16 4.68 -4.14 -6.12
CA ARG A 16 5.36 -3.87 -7.40
C ARG A 16 4.60 -4.46 -8.58
N GLU A 17 4.08 -5.68 -8.43
CA GLU A 17 3.30 -6.32 -9.49
C GLU A 17 1.95 -5.63 -9.70
N ASN A 18 1.27 -5.23 -8.62
CA ASN A 18 -0.01 -4.51 -8.73
C ASN A 18 0.15 -3.13 -9.36
N MET A 19 1.21 -2.41 -9.02
CA MET A 19 1.57 -1.16 -9.69
C MET A 19 1.83 -1.39 -11.18
N ARG A 20 2.56 -2.45 -11.53
CA ARG A 20 2.82 -2.83 -12.93
C ARG A 20 1.53 -3.15 -13.69
N LEU A 21 0.61 -3.90 -13.09
CA LEU A 21 -0.69 -4.24 -13.70
C LEU A 21 -1.56 -3.02 -13.97
N LEU A 22 -1.47 -2.00 -13.11
CA LEU A 22 -2.19 -0.73 -13.25
C LEU A 22 -1.46 0.30 -14.10
N GLY A 23 -0.22 0.02 -14.51
CA GLY A 23 0.62 0.98 -15.23
C GLY A 23 1.00 2.21 -14.40
N LEU A 24 1.02 2.08 -13.07
CA LEU A 24 1.29 3.18 -12.13
C LEU A 24 2.77 3.19 -11.72
N THR A 25 3.37 4.37 -11.74
CA THR A 25 4.70 4.63 -11.17
C THR A 25 4.60 5.19 -9.76
N ALA A 26 5.67 5.07 -8.98
CA ALA A 26 5.74 5.66 -7.65
C ALA A 26 5.52 7.19 -7.68
N ASP A 27 6.00 7.89 -8.72
CA ASP A 27 5.78 9.33 -8.88
C ASP A 27 4.32 9.69 -9.13
N GLN A 28 3.58 8.87 -9.89
CA GLN A 28 2.14 9.09 -10.12
C GLN A 28 1.34 8.90 -8.83
N ILE A 29 1.64 7.85 -8.07
CA ILE A 29 1.01 7.61 -6.77
C ILE A 29 1.36 8.75 -5.81
N GLY A 30 2.63 9.16 -5.79
CA GLY A 30 3.10 10.26 -4.95
C GLY A 30 2.36 11.56 -5.27
N ALA A 31 2.21 11.89 -6.54
CA ALA A 31 1.46 13.07 -6.98
C ALA A 31 -0.01 13.05 -6.51
N ASP A 32 -0.68 11.90 -6.58
CA ASP A 32 -2.07 11.75 -6.09
C ASP A 32 -2.18 11.99 -4.57
N PHE A 33 -1.13 11.66 -3.81
CA PHE A 33 -1.06 11.89 -2.35
C PHE A 33 -0.37 13.20 -1.95
N GLY A 34 0.20 13.96 -2.88
CA GLY A 34 0.97 15.17 -2.60
C GLY A 34 2.37 14.93 -2.00
N VAL A 35 2.92 13.71 -2.14
CA VAL A 35 4.26 13.33 -1.66
C VAL A 35 5.19 12.98 -2.81
N SER A 36 6.50 12.89 -2.53
CA SER A 36 7.47 12.45 -3.53
C SER A 36 7.30 10.96 -3.90
N GLY A 37 7.65 10.57 -5.14
CA GLY A 37 7.72 9.16 -5.50
C GLY A 37 8.72 8.36 -4.65
N GLN A 38 9.78 9.00 -4.15
CA GLN A 38 10.69 8.36 -3.19
C GLN A 38 10.01 7.98 -1.87
N THR A 39 9.05 8.78 -1.41
CA THR A 39 8.22 8.43 -0.24
C THR A 39 7.41 7.17 -0.53
N ILE A 40 6.79 7.07 -1.70
CA ILE A 40 6.04 5.87 -2.13
C ILE A 40 6.95 4.66 -2.22
N GLU A 41 8.13 4.77 -2.85
CA GLU A 41 9.11 3.66 -2.93
C GLU A 41 9.48 3.15 -1.53
N ARG A 42 9.71 4.05 -0.56
CA ARG A 42 9.99 3.64 0.83
C ARG A 42 8.82 2.92 1.48
N ILE A 43 7.59 3.34 1.20
CA ILE A 43 6.38 2.71 1.73
C ILE A 43 6.21 1.30 1.15
N ILE A 44 6.25 1.15 -0.18
CA ILE A 44 6.06 -0.15 -0.84
C ILE A 44 7.23 -1.12 -0.57
N ASP A 45 8.43 -0.60 -0.32
CA ASP A 45 9.58 -1.38 0.16
C ASP A 45 9.50 -1.76 1.64
N LEU A 46 8.43 -1.36 2.34
CA LEU A 46 8.21 -1.58 3.77
C LEU A 46 9.38 -1.07 4.62
N ARG A 47 9.87 0.13 4.28
CA ARG A 47 10.94 0.87 4.97
C ARG A 47 10.43 2.16 5.64
N THR A 48 9.12 2.32 5.69
CA THR A 48 8.47 3.35 6.50
C THR A 48 8.41 2.92 7.97
N GLY A 49 8.49 3.89 8.88
CA GLY A 49 8.27 3.67 10.31
C GLY A 49 6.79 3.70 10.71
N VAL A 50 5.89 4.04 9.78
CA VAL A 50 4.44 4.15 9.98
C VAL A 50 3.77 2.91 9.40
N LEU A 51 3.06 2.15 10.23
CA LEU A 51 2.49 0.86 9.87
C LEU A 51 1.28 0.98 8.92
N GLU A 52 0.59 2.11 8.97
CA GLU A 52 -0.63 2.43 8.25
C GLU A 52 -0.36 2.78 6.79
N TYR A 53 0.80 3.35 6.47
CA TYR A 53 1.11 3.83 5.11
C TYR A 53 1.03 2.73 4.03
N PRO A 54 1.55 1.50 4.23
CA PRO A 54 1.32 0.41 3.29
C PRO A 54 -0.16 0.05 3.13
N TRP A 55 -0.97 0.15 4.19
CA TRP A 55 -2.42 -0.10 4.09
C TRP A 55 -3.13 0.97 3.27
N ILE A 56 -2.76 2.23 3.45
CA ILE A 56 -3.26 3.37 2.66
C ILE A 56 -2.93 3.18 1.17
N VAL A 57 -1.66 2.88 0.85
CA VAL A 57 -1.25 2.63 -0.55
C VAL A 57 -1.96 1.39 -1.13
N ARG A 58 -2.18 0.34 -0.33
CA ARG A 58 -2.97 -0.82 -0.76
C ARG A 58 -4.40 -0.42 -1.11
N GLY A 59 -5.08 0.36 -0.26
CA GLY A 59 -6.44 0.85 -0.51
C GLY A 59 -6.51 1.59 -1.84
N TYR A 60 -5.59 2.53 -2.05
CA TYR A 60 -5.46 3.25 -3.30
C TYR A 60 -5.32 2.33 -4.53
N LEU A 61 -4.47 1.29 -4.48
CA LEU A 61 -4.32 0.37 -5.60
C LEU A 61 -5.59 -0.43 -5.86
N LEU A 62 -6.30 -0.85 -4.81
CA LEU A 62 -7.58 -1.55 -4.94
C LEU A 62 -8.64 -0.65 -5.59
N ASP A 63 -8.71 0.62 -5.21
CA ASP A 63 -9.65 1.59 -5.79
C ASP A 63 -9.35 1.85 -7.27
N LYS A 64 -8.07 2.04 -7.63
CA LYS A 64 -7.67 2.20 -9.04
C LYS A 64 -7.98 0.95 -9.86
N ALA A 65 -7.78 -0.24 -9.29
CA ALA A 65 -8.09 -1.51 -9.94
C ALA A 65 -9.59 -1.68 -10.17
N ALA A 66 -10.43 -1.36 -9.18
CA ALA A 66 -11.87 -1.38 -9.31
C ALA A 66 -12.35 -0.39 -10.40
N ALA A 67 -11.81 0.83 -10.42
CA ALA A 67 -12.14 1.84 -11.42
C ALA A 67 -11.71 1.43 -12.85
N ALA A 68 -10.59 0.73 -12.98
CA ALA A 68 -10.05 0.28 -14.26
C ALA A 68 -10.58 -1.10 -14.71
N GLY A 69 -11.31 -1.83 -13.86
CA GLY A 69 -11.73 -3.21 -14.13
C GLY A 69 -10.55 -4.20 -14.18
N VAL A 70 -9.44 -3.91 -13.51
CA VAL A 70 -8.24 -4.74 -13.46
C VAL A 70 -8.27 -5.64 -12.23
N THR A 71 -7.92 -6.92 -12.38
CA THR A 71 -7.75 -7.82 -11.24
C THR A 71 -6.30 -7.79 -10.75
N LEU A 72 -6.11 -7.46 -9.47
CA LEU A 72 -4.79 -7.42 -8.83
C LEU A 72 -4.31 -8.79 -8.36
N VAL A 73 -3.00 -8.94 -8.19
CA VAL A 73 -2.43 -9.99 -7.36
C VAL A 73 -2.86 -9.74 -5.91
N PRO A 74 -3.43 -10.74 -5.22
CA PRO A 74 -3.93 -10.56 -3.87
C PRO A 74 -2.79 -10.30 -2.89
N PHE A 75 -3.01 -9.36 -1.97
CA PHE A 75 -2.10 -9.16 -0.85
C PHE A 75 -2.22 -10.31 0.15
N THR A 76 -1.11 -10.96 0.49
CA THR A 76 -1.13 -12.11 1.41
C THR A 76 -0.89 -11.72 2.86
N ALA A 77 -0.16 -10.63 3.10
CA ALA A 77 0.09 -10.08 4.43
C ALA A 77 -0.93 -9.01 4.83
N LEU A 78 -1.26 -8.10 3.91
CA LEU A 78 -2.23 -7.02 4.11
C LEU A 78 -3.63 -7.49 3.69
N ARG A 79 -4.28 -8.30 4.54
CA ARG A 79 -5.57 -8.94 4.25
C ARG A 79 -6.70 -8.32 5.05
N GLY A 80 -7.92 -8.42 4.52
CA GLY A 80 -9.11 -7.93 5.21
C GLY A 80 -9.16 -6.40 5.31
N ASP A 81 -9.87 -5.95 6.33
CA ASP A 81 -10.06 -4.54 6.66
C ASP A 81 -8.96 -4.07 7.65
N PRO A 82 -8.25 -2.96 7.37
CA PRO A 82 -7.32 -2.37 8.33
C PRO A 82 -7.95 -2.06 9.71
N HIS A 83 -9.23 -1.72 9.78
CA HIS A 83 -9.92 -1.40 11.04
C HIS A 83 -10.08 -2.60 11.99
N ASP A 84 -9.93 -3.83 11.49
CA ASP A 84 -9.96 -5.03 12.32
C ASP A 84 -8.65 -5.22 13.11
N TYR A 85 -7.59 -4.46 12.79
CA TYR A 85 -6.28 -4.58 13.41
C TYR A 85 -6.07 -3.54 14.51
N TRP A 86 -6.20 -3.97 15.77
CA TRP A 86 -6.04 -3.13 16.98
C TRP A 86 -4.74 -2.30 17.06
N PHE A 87 -3.70 -2.68 16.30
CA PHE A 87 -2.39 -2.02 16.31
C PHE A 87 -2.24 -0.94 15.23
N LEU A 88 -3.24 -0.74 14.38
CA LEU A 88 -3.30 0.36 13.42
C LEU A 88 -4.11 1.50 14.03
N ASP A 89 -3.74 2.75 13.73
CA ASP A 89 -4.53 3.92 14.09
C ASP A 89 -5.59 4.18 13.01
N ASP A 90 -6.86 3.88 13.34
CA ASP A 90 -8.02 4.13 12.47
C ASP A 90 -8.05 5.55 11.92
N ARG A 91 -7.63 6.55 12.72
CA ARG A 91 -7.66 7.96 12.30
C ARG A 91 -6.68 8.22 11.15
N VAL A 92 -5.55 7.51 11.12
CA VAL A 92 -4.55 7.62 10.05
C VAL A 92 -5.05 6.90 8.80
N ILE A 93 -5.65 5.72 8.96
CA ILE A 93 -6.28 4.97 7.86
C ILE A 93 -7.40 5.80 7.22
N ASP A 94 -8.32 6.33 8.03
CA ASP A 94 -9.46 7.15 7.61
C ASP A 94 -9.04 8.46 6.97
N ALA A 95 -7.96 9.06 7.45
CA ALA A 95 -7.42 10.30 6.88
C ALA A 95 -6.95 10.09 5.43
N ASN A 96 -6.55 8.86 5.07
CA ASN A 96 -6.10 8.48 3.73
C ASN A 96 -5.04 9.44 3.17
N ARG A 97 -4.04 9.77 3.98
CA ARG A 97 -2.96 10.73 3.67
C ARG A 97 -1.59 10.14 3.98
N LEU A 98 -0.59 10.63 3.27
CA LEU A 98 0.81 10.29 3.48
C LEU A 98 1.55 11.61 3.79
N ASP A 99 2.24 11.66 4.91
CA ASP A 99 3.11 12.79 5.33
C ASP A 99 4.60 12.43 5.20
#